data_AF-A0A731TS63-F1
#
_entry.id   AF-A0A731TS63-F1
#
_cell.length_a   1.000
_cell.length_b   1.000
_cell.length_c   1.000
_cell.angle_alpha   90.00
_cell.angle_beta   90.00
_cell.angle_gamma   90.00
#
_symmetry.space_group_name_H-M   'P 1'
#
loop_
_entity.id
_entity.type
_entity.pdbx_description
1 polymer ?
#
loop_
_entity_poly.entity_id
_entity_poly.type
_entity_poly.pdbx_seq_one_letter_code
_entity_poly.pdbx_strand_id
1 'polypeptide(L)'
;MITKELVDESYIIRQLVDVGDFDESYRLSLIFLDKLEKITTKNDNYFILLANISGNLVDIGQMQKNSEASKLGFNLMKMNKETFIKVQGECHFYYNYGNAMSSLVSINNPHEHTFQTIEEIVSLKNIYWRAFMLSFDEPEEYRAELAVNLANSLRSQFRLSESLRYYDLTNRKELDIPQAWVNRSAALIELNLVSSSFSIKQLKEIREGYIRASVSKNIPPQWESFYLGRIAQTNDKIAEYAVDDETDEHDETLTQQEFETLSPYRQFCLRNHLTLSEHSLYCPCVGSATDNLVISSGGGVTGDFIIPMEM
;
A
#
# COMPACT_ATOMS: atom_id res chain seq x y z
N MET A 1 12.91 29.56 23.81
CA MET A 1 13.97 28.96 22.97
C MET A 1 13.85 27.45 23.09
N ILE A 2 14.13 26.69 22.03
CA ILE A 2 14.13 25.22 22.11
C ILE A 2 15.33 24.79 22.96
N THR A 3 15.05 24.02 24.01
CA THR A 3 16.08 23.49 24.92
C THR A 3 16.41 22.05 24.58
N LYS A 4 17.55 21.56 25.09
CA LYS A 4 17.90 20.14 24.97
C LYS A 4 16.84 19.26 25.63
N GLU A 5 16.27 19.68 26.77
CA GLU A 5 15.24 18.88 27.45
C GLU A 5 14.01 18.65 26.57
N LEU A 6 13.58 19.63 25.78
CA LEU A 6 12.46 19.46 24.86
C LEU A 6 12.77 18.49 23.71
N VAL A 7 14.02 18.47 23.24
CA VAL A 7 14.45 17.51 22.22
C VAL A 7 14.45 16.10 22.82
N ASP A 8 15.03 15.92 24.00
CA ASP A 8 15.08 14.63 24.70
C ASP A 8 13.68 14.12 25.04
N GLU A 9 12.76 15.01 25.48
CA GLU A 9 11.36 14.67 25.74
C GLU A 9 10.64 14.21 24.46
N SER A 10 10.86 14.87 23.32
CA SER A 10 10.26 14.43 22.04
C SER A 10 10.73 13.02 21.62
N TYR A 11 11.98 12.67 21.93
CA TYR A 11 12.52 11.35 21.64
C TYR A 11 11.93 10.27 22.56
N ILE A 12 11.76 10.57 23.86
CA ILE A 12 11.09 9.66 24.80
C ILE A 12 9.65 9.38 24.36
N ILE A 13 8.92 10.41 23.95
CA ILE A 13 7.55 10.27 23.44
C ILE A 13 7.49 9.32 22.24
N ARG A 14 8.48 9.42 21.32
CA ARG A 14 8.57 8.53 20.17
C ARG A 14 8.84 7.08 20.57
N GLN A 15 9.76 6.85 21.49
CA GLN A 15 10.10 5.49 21.94
C GLN A 15 8.91 4.75 22.55
N LEU A 16 7.94 5.47 23.14
CA LEU A 16 6.71 4.86 23.64
C LEU A 16 5.87 4.22 22.52
N VAL A 17 5.84 4.81 21.32
CA VAL A 17 5.20 4.19 20.14
C VAL A 17 5.93 2.91 19.76
N ASP A 18 7.27 2.93 19.75
CA ASP A 18 8.09 1.79 19.35
C ASP A 18 7.88 0.56 20.28
N VAL A 19 7.60 0.80 21.57
CA VAL A 19 7.29 -0.26 22.55
C VAL A 19 5.79 -0.56 22.69
N GLY A 20 4.93 0.14 21.93
CA GLY A 20 3.48 -0.08 21.91
C GLY A 20 2.69 0.58 23.05
N ASP A 21 3.30 1.51 23.81
CA ASP A 21 2.62 2.29 24.85
C ASP A 21 1.95 3.55 24.25
N PHE A 22 0.93 3.29 23.42
CA PHE A 22 0.27 4.33 22.63
C PHE A 22 -0.53 5.33 23.48
N ASP A 23 -1.15 4.88 24.58
CA ASP A 23 -1.94 5.73 25.47
C ASP A 23 -1.07 6.78 26.16
N GLU A 24 0.08 6.36 26.72
CA GLU A 24 1.02 7.28 27.36
C GLU A 24 1.70 8.18 26.33
N SER A 25 2.07 7.64 25.16
CA SER A 25 2.64 8.44 24.07
C SER A 25 1.67 9.55 23.63
N TYR A 26 0.38 9.24 23.52
CA TYR A 26 -0.65 10.22 23.20
C TYR A 26 -0.77 11.30 24.27
N ARG A 27 -0.89 10.89 25.55
CA ARG A 27 -1.00 11.81 26.68
C ARG A 27 0.19 12.77 26.76
N LEU A 28 1.41 12.25 26.61
CA LEU A 28 2.63 13.06 26.64
C LEU A 28 2.76 13.95 25.39
N SER A 29 2.31 13.48 24.21
CA SER A 29 2.26 14.31 23.00
C SER A 29 1.41 15.56 23.20
N LEU A 30 0.24 15.45 23.86
CA LEU A 30 -0.61 16.60 24.17
C LEU A 30 0.06 17.58 25.13
N ILE A 31 0.68 17.08 26.20
CA ILE A 31 1.43 17.91 27.17
C ILE A 31 2.61 18.62 26.47
N PHE A 32 3.27 17.92 25.55
CA PHE A 32 4.38 18.47 24.80
C PHE A 32 3.94 19.60 23.86
N LEU A 33 2.79 19.45 23.19
CA LEU A 33 2.20 20.51 22.38
C LEU A 33 1.89 21.75 23.22
N ASP A 34 1.28 21.60 24.41
CA ASP A 34 1.03 22.70 25.33
C ASP A 34 2.31 23.42 25.78
N LYS A 35 3.42 22.68 25.93
CA LYS A 35 4.74 23.25 26.22
C LYS A 35 5.30 24.02 25.02
N LEU A 36 5.20 23.46 23.82
CA LEU A 36 5.64 24.12 22.59
C LEU A 36 4.88 25.42 22.35
N GLU A 37 3.56 25.45 22.53
CA GLU A 37 2.75 26.65 22.30
C GLU A 37 3.18 27.86 23.14
N LYS A 38 3.75 27.64 24.33
CA LYS A 38 4.29 28.69 25.21
C LYS A 38 5.58 29.32 24.69
N ILE A 39 6.20 28.75 23.65
CA ILE A 39 7.43 29.28 23.05
C ILE A 39 7.07 30.43 22.11
N THR A 40 7.49 31.65 22.48
CA THR A 40 7.19 32.87 21.72
C THR A 40 7.99 33.01 20.44
N THR A 41 9.23 32.51 20.40
CA THR A 41 10.10 32.57 19.22
C THR A 41 10.13 31.23 18.50
N LYS A 42 9.44 31.16 17.37
CA LYS A 42 9.32 29.96 16.52
C LYS A 42 10.39 29.97 15.43
N ASN A 43 11.48 29.24 15.64
CA ASN A 43 12.55 29.04 14.66
C ASN A 43 12.43 27.65 14.02
N ASP A 44 13.37 27.28 13.14
CA ASP A 44 13.31 25.99 12.44
C ASP A 44 13.28 24.79 13.40
N ASN A 45 14.03 24.82 14.51
CA ASN A 45 14.00 23.77 15.54
C ASN A 45 12.62 23.60 16.19
N TYR A 46 11.86 24.68 16.37
CA TYR A 46 10.48 24.59 16.84
C TYR A 46 9.63 23.77 15.88
N PHE A 47 9.73 24.04 14.58
CA PHE A 47 8.93 23.36 13.57
C PHE A 47 9.39 21.93 13.32
N ILE A 48 10.68 21.61 13.49
CA ILE A 48 11.17 20.23 13.49
C ILE A 48 10.50 19.42 14.60
N LEU A 49 10.50 19.93 15.84
CA LEU A 49 9.86 19.24 16.96
C LEU A 49 8.35 19.12 16.77
N LEU A 50 7.68 20.18 16.27
CA LEU A 50 6.26 20.13 15.98
C LEU A 50 5.93 19.10 14.91
N ALA A 51 6.74 18.98 13.86
CA ALA A 51 6.55 18.01 12.79
C ALA A 51 6.78 16.58 13.28
N ASN A 52 7.79 16.34 14.12
CA ASN A 52 8.04 15.03 14.75
C ASN A 52 6.86 14.58 15.60
N ILE A 53 6.31 15.47 16.44
CA ILE A 53 5.13 15.16 17.27
C ILE A 53 3.88 14.97 16.42
N SER A 54 3.74 15.74 15.33
CA SER A 54 2.65 15.53 14.37
C SER A 54 2.71 14.14 13.74
N GLY A 55 3.89 13.69 13.33
CA GLY A 55 4.11 12.32 12.84
C GLY A 55 3.83 11.26 13.91
N ASN A 56 4.27 11.48 15.14
CA ASN A 56 4.01 10.59 16.27
C ASN A 56 2.50 10.39 16.52
N LEU A 57 1.72 11.46 16.46
CA LEU A 57 0.26 11.41 16.58
C LEU A 57 -0.41 10.62 15.45
N VAL A 58 0.13 10.70 14.22
CA VAL A 58 -0.34 9.90 13.09
C VAL A 58 -0.09 8.42 13.35
N ASP A 59 1.12 8.06 13.79
CA ASP A 59 1.49 6.67 14.07
C ASP A 59 0.61 6.07 15.19
N ILE A 60 0.41 6.81 16.29
CA ILE A 60 -0.54 6.44 17.36
C ILE A 60 -1.94 6.18 16.77
N GLY A 61 -2.43 7.14 15.97
CA GLY A 61 -3.75 7.07 15.36
C GLY A 61 -3.93 5.82 14.50
N GLN A 62 -2.92 5.46 13.70
CA GLN A 62 -2.94 4.28 12.85
C GLN A 62 -2.82 2.97 13.65
N MET A 63 -1.90 2.91 14.63
CA MET A 63 -1.59 1.67 15.34
C MET A 63 -2.67 1.29 16.37
N GLN A 64 -3.30 2.27 17.03
CA GLN A 64 -4.33 2.03 18.06
C GLN A 64 -5.77 2.38 17.60
N LYS A 65 -5.95 2.76 16.33
CA LYS A 65 -7.23 3.31 15.80
C LYS A 65 -7.74 4.51 16.60
N ASN A 66 -6.84 5.39 17.06
CA ASN A 66 -7.18 6.61 17.78
C ASN A 66 -7.47 7.75 16.78
N SER A 67 -8.76 7.97 16.48
CA SER A 67 -9.18 8.96 15.48
C SER A 67 -8.87 10.42 15.87
N GLU A 68 -8.81 10.73 17.16
CA GLU A 68 -8.47 12.07 17.64
C GLU A 68 -6.98 12.38 17.43
N ALA A 69 -6.10 11.41 17.71
CA ALA A 69 -4.68 11.52 17.40
C ALA A 69 -4.44 11.72 15.89
N SER A 70 -5.08 10.90 15.05
CA SER A 70 -5.03 11.04 13.58
C SER A 70 -5.44 12.43 13.10
N LYS A 71 -6.59 12.94 13.56
CA LYS A 71 -7.09 14.27 13.17
C LYS A 71 -6.16 15.38 13.63
N LEU A 72 -5.63 15.29 14.86
CA LEU A 72 -4.74 16.31 15.40
C LEU A 72 -3.42 16.36 14.61
N GLY A 73 -2.78 15.21 14.37
CA GLY A 73 -1.57 15.11 13.56
C GLY A 73 -1.77 15.65 12.14
N PHE A 74 -2.86 15.26 11.47
CA PHE A 74 -3.21 15.75 10.14
C PHE A 74 -3.41 17.28 10.11
N ASN A 75 -4.15 17.83 11.08
CA ASN A 75 -4.42 19.27 11.15
C ASN A 75 -3.15 20.07 11.41
N LEU A 76 -2.26 19.59 12.28
CA LEU A 76 -0.96 20.23 12.53
C LEU A 76 -0.11 20.28 11.25
N MET A 77 -0.02 19.17 10.50
CA MET A 77 0.69 19.14 9.21
C MET A 77 0.05 20.07 8.19
N LYS A 78 -1.29 20.09 8.10
CA LYS A 78 -2.03 20.96 7.17
C LYS A 78 -1.81 22.44 7.46
N MET A 79 -1.87 22.84 8.73
CA MET A 79 -1.73 24.24 9.16
C MET A 79 -0.29 24.77 9.03
N ASN A 80 0.71 23.89 9.06
CA ASN A 80 2.13 24.25 9.04
C ASN A 80 2.84 23.78 7.77
N LYS A 81 2.10 23.47 6.70
CA LYS A 81 2.59 22.82 5.48
C LYS A 81 3.87 23.46 4.93
N GLU A 82 3.84 24.76 4.66
CA GLU A 82 4.94 25.48 4.02
C GLU A 82 6.20 25.45 4.90
N THR A 83 6.01 25.57 6.20
CA THR A 83 7.12 25.55 7.16
C THR A 83 7.67 24.15 7.36
N PHE A 84 6.82 23.12 7.40
CA PHE A 84 7.25 21.72 7.49
C PHE A 84 8.03 21.30 6.24
N ILE A 85 7.55 21.67 5.05
CA ILE A 85 8.29 21.48 3.79
C ILE A 85 9.67 22.12 3.89
N LYS A 86 9.77 23.35 4.41
CA LYS A 86 11.06 24.05 4.57
C LYS A 86 12.03 23.27 5.47
N VAL A 87 11.56 22.69 6.58
CA VAL A 87 12.45 22.04 7.57
C VAL A 87 12.68 20.53 7.35
N GLN A 88 11.79 19.84 6.63
CA GLN A 88 11.88 18.39 6.37
C GLN A 88 12.23 18.04 4.92
N GLY A 89 12.00 18.97 3.99
CA GLY A 89 11.97 18.70 2.55
C GLY A 89 10.59 18.23 2.07
N GLU A 90 10.31 18.46 0.78
CA GLU A 90 8.99 18.14 0.20
C GLU A 90 8.66 16.64 0.23
N CYS A 91 9.64 15.77 -0.08
CA CYS A 91 9.43 14.32 -0.13
C CYS A 91 8.90 13.79 1.21
N HIS A 92 9.64 14.04 2.30
CA HIS A 92 9.26 13.63 3.65
C HIS A 92 7.95 14.26 4.12
N PHE A 93 7.70 15.53 3.78
CA PHE A 93 6.44 16.16 4.12
C PHE A 93 5.26 15.45 3.45
N TYR A 94 5.30 15.24 2.13
CA TYR A 94 4.19 14.61 1.41
C TYR A 94 3.99 13.14 1.80
N TYR A 95 5.07 12.42 2.12
CA TYR A 95 4.99 11.08 2.71
C TYR A 95 4.19 11.09 4.02
N ASN A 96 4.62 11.87 5.00
CA ASN A 96 3.98 11.95 6.32
C ASN A 96 2.54 12.49 6.22
N TYR A 97 2.31 13.47 5.34
CA TYR A 97 0.99 14.03 5.09
C TYR A 97 0.04 13.02 4.44
N GLY A 98 0.55 12.18 3.55
CA GLY A 98 -0.18 11.05 2.97
C GLY A 98 -0.61 10.05 4.04
N ASN A 99 0.33 9.63 4.90
CA ASN A 99 0.03 8.71 6.02
C ASN A 99 -1.01 9.30 6.98
N ALA A 100 -0.93 10.61 7.25
CA ALA A 100 -1.91 11.31 8.07
C ALA A 100 -3.30 11.24 7.43
N MET A 101 -3.39 11.59 6.14
CA MET A 101 -4.65 11.60 5.40
C MET A 101 -5.23 10.20 5.19
N SER A 102 -4.43 9.16 4.96
CA SER A 102 -4.93 7.79 4.77
C SER A 102 -5.67 7.26 5.98
N SER A 103 -5.29 7.69 7.19
CA SER A 103 -6.00 7.33 8.43
C SER A 103 -7.41 7.91 8.52
N LEU A 104 -7.72 8.95 7.73
CA LEU A 104 -9.01 9.65 7.75
C LEU A 104 -9.96 9.22 6.62
N VAL A 105 -9.45 8.59 5.55
CA VAL A 105 -10.18 8.34 4.30
C VAL A 105 -10.46 6.84 4.06
N SER A 106 -10.15 5.96 5.02
CA SER A 106 -10.25 4.50 4.82
C SER A 106 -11.69 4.03 4.58
N ILE A 107 -12.01 3.64 3.34
CA ILE A 107 -13.22 2.91 2.95
C ILE A 107 -12.80 1.51 2.54
N ASN A 108 -13.39 0.49 3.18
CA ASN A 108 -13.00 -0.90 2.98
C ASN A 108 -13.81 -1.60 1.86
N ASN A 109 -14.90 -0.98 1.40
CA ASN A 109 -15.82 -1.58 0.45
C ASN A 109 -15.98 -0.69 -0.80
N PRO A 110 -15.72 -1.20 -2.02
CA PRO A 110 -15.89 -0.43 -3.27
C PRO A 110 -17.28 0.18 -3.40
N HIS A 111 -18.29 -0.54 -2.91
CA HIS A 111 -19.68 -0.18 -3.06
C HIS A 111 -20.14 0.91 -2.06
N GLU A 112 -19.27 1.31 -1.13
CA GLU A 112 -19.54 2.35 -0.13
C GLU A 112 -18.96 3.73 -0.51
N HIS A 113 -18.33 3.84 -1.69
CA HIS A 113 -17.82 5.12 -2.17
C HIS A 113 -18.93 6.12 -2.52
N THR A 114 -18.69 7.38 -2.16
CA THR A 114 -19.48 8.55 -2.55
C THR A 114 -18.60 9.46 -3.41
N PHE A 115 -19.16 10.45 -4.11
CA PHE A 115 -18.35 11.41 -4.86
C PHE A 115 -17.31 12.12 -3.97
N GLN A 116 -17.70 12.50 -2.75
CA GLN A 116 -16.79 13.12 -1.78
C GLN A 116 -15.62 12.19 -1.45
N THR A 117 -15.90 10.91 -1.19
CA THR A 117 -14.85 9.98 -0.79
C THR A 117 -13.97 9.58 -1.96
N ILE A 118 -14.48 9.61 -3.20
CA ILE A 118 -13.67 9.50 -4.43
C ILE A 118 -12.70 10.68 -4.56
N GLU A 119 -13.16 11.91 -4.32
CA GLU A 119 -12.27 13.09 -4.35
C GLU A 119 -11.16 12.98 -3.30
N GLU A 120 -11.50 12.50 -2.11
CA GLU A 120 -10.54 12.31 -1.02
C GLU A 120 -9.49 11.24 -1.33
N ILE A 121 -9.87 10.06 -1.85
CA ILE A 121 -8.90 9.02 -2.23
C ILE A 121 -8.04 9.43 -3.44
N VAL A 122 -8.59 10.20 -4.39
CA VAL A 122 -7.82 10.75 -5.52
C VAL A 122 -6.79 11.76 -5.03
N SER A 123 -7.17 12.63 -4.09
CA SER A 123 -6.26 13.58 -3.45
C SER A 123 -5.15 12.86 -2.67
N LEU A 124 -5.51 11.83 -1.89
CA LEU A 124 -4.54 10.98 -1.17
C LEU A 124 -3.52 10.34 -2.13
N LYS A 125 -4.00 9.75 -3.24
CA LYS A 125 -3.12 9.19 -4.27
C LYS A 125 -2.20 10.24 -4.89
N ASN A 126 -2.68 11.46 -5.13
CA ASN A 126 -1.84 12.54 -5.66
C ASN A 126 -0.73 12.94 -4.68
N ILE A 127 -1.02 12.90 -3.37
CA ILE A 127 -0.02 13.16 -2.32
C ILE A 127 1.07 12.07 -2.35
N TYR A 128 0.69 10.78 -2.33
CA TYR A 128 1.67 9.70 -2.40
C TYR A 128 2.44 9.69 -3.72
N TRP A 129 1.78 9.97 -4.84
CA TRP A 129 2.44 10.10 -6.14
C TRP A 129 3.49 11.20 -6.12
N ARG A 130 3.17 12.38 -5.55
CA ARG A 130 4.14 13.47 -5.40
C ARG A 130 5.32 13.06 -4.53
N ALA A 131 5.08 12.42 -3.38
CA ALA A 131 6.16 11.92 -2.53
C ALA A 131 7.08 10.94 -3.29
N PHE A 132 6.50 9.96 -4.00
CA PHE A 132 7.24 8.99 -4.81
C PHE A 132 8.03 9.64 -5.97
N MET A 133 7.49 10.67 -6.62
CA MET A 133 8.20 11.36 -7.69
C MET A 133 9.38 12.18 -7.15
N LEU A 134 9.30 12.66 -5.92
CA LEU A 134 10.35 13.45 -5.26
C LEU A 134 11.44 12.59 -4.59
N SER A 135 11.22 11.28 -4.43
CA SER A 135 12.15 10.38 -3.75
C SER A 135 13.28 9.85 -4.62
N PHE A 136 13.57 10.50 -5.75
CA PHE A 136 14.61 10.03 -6.69
C PHE A 136 16.00 9.98 -6.06
N ASP A 137 16.31 10.93 -5.18
CA ASP A 137 17.60 11.03 -4.47
C ASP A 137 17.60 10.33 -3.10
N GLU A 138 16.46 9.74 -2.71
CA GLU A 138 16.34 9.01 -1.46
C GLU A 138 16.88 7.56 -1.58
N PRO A 139 17.22 6.90 -0.46
CA PRO A 139 17.61 5.50 -0.47
C PRO A 139 16.57 4.60 -1.16
N GLU A 140 17.04 3.58 -1.86
CA GLU A 140 16.19 2.67 -2.65
C GLU A 140 15.10 1.99 -1.79
N GLU A 141 15.43 1.65 -0.55
CA GLU A 141 14.47 1.09 0.42
C GLU A 141 13.32 2.06 0.72
N TYR A 142 13.65 3.32 1.03
CA TYR A 142 12.65 4.35 1.28
C TYR A 142 11.78 4.62 0.04
N ARG A 143 12.39 4.65 -1.14
CA ARG A 143 11.67 4.79 -2.41
C ARG A 143 10.73 3.62 -2.67
N ALA A 144 11.14 2.40 -2.32
CA ALA A 144 10.32 1.21 -2.45
C ALA A 144 9.13 1.23 -1.48
N GLU A 145 9.32 1.66 -0.23
CA GLU A 145 8.21 1.87 0.71
C GLU A 145 7.19 2.90 0.21
N LEU A 146 7.66 4.01 -0.39
CA LEU A 146 6.79 4.99 -1.03
C LEU A 146 6.03 4.42 -2.22
N ALA A 147 6.65 3.54 -3.00
CA ALA A 147 5.97 2.83 -4.09
C ALA A 147 4.84 1.93 -3.55
N VAL A 148 5.06 1.24 -2.43
CA VAL A 148 4.03 0.43 -1.76
C VAL A 148 2.87 1.30 -1.27
N ASN A 149 3.14 2.48 -0.70
CA ASN A 149 2.07 3.39 -0.26
C ASN A 149 1.28 3.98 -1.43
N LEU A 150 1.95 4.32 -2.53
CA LEU A 150 1.28 4.70 -3.77
C LEU A 150 0.39 3.55 -4.29
N ALA A 151 0.90 2.32 -4.31
CA ALA A 151 0.15 1.13 -4.71
C ALA A 151 -1.07 0.90 -3.81
N ASN A 152 -0.94 1.06 -2.50
CA ASN A 152 -2.05 0.97 -1.55
C ASN A 152 -3.16 1.98 -1.87
N SER A 153 -2.77 3.22 -2.19
CA SER A 153 -3.74 4.26 -2.58
C SER A 153 -4.42 3.99 -3.94
N LEU A 154 -3.75 3.29 -4.85
CA LEU A 154 -4.33 2.84 -6.12
C LEU A 154 -5.28 1.66 -5.90
N ARG A 155 -4.91 0.72 -5.02
CA ARG A 155 -5.75 -0.40 -4.60
C ARG A 155 -7.07 0.08 -4.01
N SER A 156 -7.04 1.07 -3.12
CA SER A 156 -8.25 1.66 -2.52
C SER A 156 -9.17 2.35 -3.53
N GLN A 157 -8.71 2.57 -4.77
CA GLN A 157 -9.48 3.10 -5.89
C GLN A 157 -9.89 2.01 -6.90
N PHE A 158 -9.69 0.72 -6.58
CA PHE A 158 -9.92 -0.41 -7.49
C PHE A 158 -9.08 -0.37 -8.77
N ARG A 159 -7.97 0.39 -8.76
CA ARG A 159 -6.99 0.43 -9.86
C ARG A 159 -5.98 -0.71 -9.69
N LEU A 160 -6.51 -1.93 -9.70
CA LEU A 160 -5.79 -3.14 -9.30
C LEU A 160 -4.58 -3.45 -10.20
N SER A 161 -4.69 -3.23 -11.51
CA SER A 161 -3.58 -3.44 -12.46
C SER A 161 -2.37 -2.56 -12.14
N GLU A 162 -2.60 -1.28 -11.87
CA GLU A 162 -1.55 -0.33 -11.50
C GLU A 162 -0.97 -0.60 -10.11
N SER A 163 -1.84 -0.97 -9.16
CA SER A 163 -1.44 -1.38 -7.82
C SER A 163 -0.48 -2.58 -7.86
N LEU A 164 -0.88 -3.66 -8.56
CA LEU A 164 -0.07 -4.87 -8.75
C LEU A 164 1.29 -4.55 -9.39
N ARG A 165 1.31 -3.67 -10.39
CA ARG A 165 2.57 -3.20 -11.01
C ARG A 165 3.55 -2.65 -9.98
N TYR A 166 3.11 -1.76 -9.08
CA TYR A 166 4.02 -1.15 -8.10
C TYR A 166 4.48 -2.14 -7.04
N TYR A 167 3.62 -3.08 -6.61
CA TYR A 167 4.08 -4.16 -5.73
C TYR A 167 5.09 -5.07 -6.42
N ASP A 168 4.84 -5.47 -7.66
CA ASP A 168 5.74 -6.36 -8.40
C ASP A 168 7.08 -5.70 -8.70
N LEU A 169 7.08 -4.42 -9.08
CA LEU A 169 8.32 -3.65 -9.22
C LEU A 169 9.09 -3.51 -7.90
N THR A 170 8.39 -3.48 -6.77
CA THR A 170 9.02 -3.46 -5.44
C THR A 170 9.60 -4.83 -5.09
N ASN A 171 8.83 -5.90 -5.25
CA ASN A 171 9.23 -7.27 -4.97
C ASN A 171 10.44 -7.73 -5.80
N ARG A 172 10.56 -7.28 -7.06
CA ARG A 172 11.72 -7.55 -7.93
C ARG A 172 13.03 -6.94 -7.43
N LYS A 173 12.99 -6.01 -6.47
CA LYS A 173 14.20 -5.41 -5.88
C LYS A 173 14.84 -6.29 -4.81
N GLU A 174 14.16 -7.37 -4.40
CA GLU A 174 14.64 -8.31 -3.37
C GLU A 174 14.94 -7.63 -2.02
N LEU A 175 14.23 -6.54 -1.73
CA LEU A 175 14.26 -5.88 -0.42
C LEU A 175 13.32 -6.59 0.56
N ASP A 176 13.65 -6.60 1.85
CA ASP A 176 12.81 -7.19 2.90
C ASP A 176 11.64 -6.27 3.28
N ILE A 177 10.74 -6.02 2.31
CA ILE A 177 9.53 -5.19 2.45
C ILE A 177 8.30 -6.13 2.39
N PRO A 178 7.96 -6.82 3.49
CA PRO A 178 6.89 -7.82 3.52
C PRO A 178 5.52 -7.23 3.13
N GLN A 179 5.30 -5.93 3.36
CA GLN A 179 4.07 -5.23 3.02
C GLN A 179 3.79 -5.27 1.52
N ALA A 180 4.82 -5.26 0.66
CA ALA A 180 4.65 -5.35 -0.79
C ALA A 180 4.02 -6.70 -1.20
N TRP A 181 4.50 -7.80 -0.61
CA TRP A 181 3.95 -9.13 -0.82
C TRP A 181 2.53 -9.27 -0.29
N VAL A 182 2.28 -8.84 0.96
CA VAL A 182 0.96 -8.93 1.58
C VAL A 182 -0.08 -8.10 0.83
N ASN A 183 0.26 -6.86 0.44
CA ASN A 183 -0.66 -5.97 -0.24
C ASN A 183 -0.89 -6.39 -1.70
N ARG A 184 0.09 -7.01 -2.36
CA ARG A 184 -0.11 -7.70 -3.64
C ARG A 184 -1.12 -8.83 -3.51
N SER A 185 -0.96 -9.72 -2.53
CA SER A 185 -1.92 -10.80 -2.28
C SER A 185 -3.32 -10.26 -1.97
N ALA A 186 -3.43 -9.16 -1.22
CA ALA A 186 -4.72 -8.50 -0.98
C ALA A 186 -5.36 -7.95 -2.27
N ALA A 187 -4.57 -7.36 -3.17
CA ALA A 187 -5.06 -6.89 -4.47
C ALA A 187 -5.56 -8.06 -5.35
N LEU A 188 -4.92 -9.23 -5.30
CA LEU A 188 -5.39 -10.43 -6.00
C LEU A 188 -6.69 -10.99 -5.40
N ILE A 189 -6.86 -10.92 -4.08
CA ILE A 189 -8.12 -11.28 -3.41
C ILE A 189 -9.24 -10.32 -3.82
N GLU A 190 -8.97 -9.02 -3.90
CA GLU A 190 -9.93 -8.02 -4.39
C GLU A 190 -10.25 -8.23 -5.87
N LEU A 191 -9.28 -8.64 -6.68
CA LEU A 191 -9.53 -9.01 -8.07
C LEU A 191 -10.55 -10.14 -8.16
N ASN A 192 -10.43 -11.18 -7.32
CA ASN A 192 -11.43 -12.27 -7.25
C ASN A 192 -12.82 -11.76 -6.88
N LEU A 193 -12.90 -10.80 -5.97
CA LEU A 193 -14.16 -10.22 -5.53
C LEU A 193 -14.85 -9.47 -6.67
N VAL A 194 -14.08 -8.68 -7.44
CA VAL A 194 -14.61 -7.87 -8.54
C VAL A 194 -14.91 -8.71 -9.78
N SER A 195 -14.09 -9.72 -10.09
CA SER A 195 -14.33 -10.62 -11.23
C SER A 195 -15.36 -11.72 -10.94
N SER A 196 -15.66 -11.97 -9.66
CA SER A 196 -16.47 -13.11 -9.20
C SER A 196 -15.92 -14.47 -9.67
N SER A 197 -14.62 -14.53 -9.96
CA SER A 197 -13.93 -15.73 -10.40
C SER A 197 -12.51 -15.79 -9.84
N PHE A 198 -11.87 -16.95 -9.90
CA PHE A 198 -10.46 -17.10 -9.57
C PHE A 198 -9.88 -18.30 -10.32
N SER A 199 -8.56 -18.32 -10.49
CA SER A 199 -7.84 -19.51 -10.96
C SER A 199 -7.00 -20.13 -9.85
N ILE A 200 -6.65 -21.41 -9.98
CA ILE A 200 -5.70 -22.07 -9.06
C ILE A 200 -4.37 -21.32 -9.04
N LYS A 201 -3.88 -20.86 -10.19
CA LYS A 201 -2.64 -20.06 -10.27
C LYS A 201 -2.74 -18.78 -9.44
N GLN A 202 -3.87 -18.07 -9.48
CA GLN A 202 -4.07 -16.88 -8.66
C GLN A 202 -4.04 -17.19 -7.16
N LEU A 203 -4.62 -18.32 -6.73
CA LEU A 203 -4.53 -18.76 -5.33
C LEU A 203 -3.09 -19.10 -4.95
N LYS A 204 -2.32 -19.75 -5.84
CA LYS A 204 -0.89 -20.02 -5.62
C LYS A 204 -0.09 -18.71 -5.46
N GLU A 205 -0.36 -17.69 -6.28
CA GLU A 205 0.25 -16.35 -6.17
C GLU A 205 -0.11 -15.64 -4.85
N ILE A 206 -1.36 -15.75 -4.41
CA ILE A 206 -1.81 -15.21 -3.11
C ILE A 206 -1.04 -15.87 -1.96
N ARG A 207 -0.95 -17.21 -2.00
CA ARG A 207 -0.24 -18.01 -1.00
C ARG A 207 1.24 -17.64 -0.96
N GLU A 208 1.89 -17.53 -2.11
CA GLU A 208 3.32 -17.19 -2.20
C GLU A 208 3.62 -15.84 -1.55
N GLY A 209 2.77 -14.83 -1.75
CA GLY A 209 2.95 -13.54 -1.08
C GLY A 209 2.91 -13.66 0.46
N TYR A 210 2.03 -14.49 1.02
CA TYR A 210 2.02 -14.73 2.47
C TYR A 210 3.20 -15.58 2.95
N ILE A 211 3.67 -16.55 2.15
CA ILE A 211 4.90 -17.31 2.44
C ILE A 211 6.10 -16.35 2.53
N ARG A 212 6.30 -15.51 1.51
CA ARG A 212 7.37 -14.50 1.47
C ARG A 212 7.31 -13.53 2.65
N ALA A 213 6.11 -13.08 3.02
CA ALA A 213 5.93 -12.21 4.17
C ALA A 213 6.24 -12.92 5.50
N SER A 214 5.88 -14.20 5.65
CA SER A 214 6.04 -14.96 6.90
C SER A 214 7.50 -15.19 7.30
N VAL A 215 8.43 -15.21 6.34
CA VAL A 215 9.87 -15.42 6.58
C VAL A 215 10.67 -14.11 6.70
N SER A 216 9.99 -12.96 6.57
CA SER A 216 10.59 -11.63 6.68
C SER A 216 11.10 -11.37 8.10
N LYS A 217 12.20 -10.62 8.22
CA LYS A 217 12.72 -10.16 9.52
C LYS A 217 12.06 -8.86 9.99
N ASN A 218 11.31 -8.22 9.08
CA ASN A 218 10.71 -6.90 9.26
C ASN A 218 9.20 -6.96 9.56
N ILE A 219 8.70 -8.11 10.04
CA ILE A 219 7.31 -8.25 10.51
C ILE A 219 7.25 -8.26 12.03
N PRO A 220 6.24 -7.61 12.64
CA PRO A 220 6.02 -7.77 14.08
C PRO A 220 5.57 -9.21 14.40
N PRO A 221 6.04 -9.85 15.48
CA PRO A 221 5.80 -11.28 15.77
C PRO A 221 4.34 -11.71 15.74
N GLN A 222 3.41 -10.84 16.13
CA GLN A 222 1.98 -11.12 16.12
C GLN A 222 1.42 -11.40 14.71
N TRP A 223 2.05 -10.88 13.65
CA TRP A 223 1.58 -11.05 12.27
C TRP A 223 1.96 -12.40 11.67
N GLU A 224 3.00 -13.07 12.18
CA GLU A 224 3.44 -14.38 11.69
C GLU A 224 2.28 -15.39 11.74
N SER A 225 1.61 -15.49 12.88
CA SER A 225 0.45 -16.37 13.06
C SER A 225 -0.69 -16.07 12.07
N PHE A 226 -0.92 -14.79 11.77
CA PHE A 226 -1.93 -14.36 10.81
C PHE A 226 -1.54 -14.79 9.39
N TYR A 227 -0.28 -14.63 8.98
CA TYR A 227 0.19 -15.05 7.66
C TYR A 227 0.16 -16.56 7.49
N LEU A 228 0.58 -17.32 8.51
CA LEU A 228 0.45 -18.79 8.51
C LEU A 228 -1.01 -19.24 8.37
N GLY A 229 -1.94 -18.56 9.06
CA GLY A 229 -3.37 -18.80 8.89
C GLY A 229 -3.87 -18.53 7.47
N ARG A 230 -3.38 -17.47 6.81
CA ARG A 230 -3.72 -17.17 5.41
C ARG A 230 -3.16 -18.20 4.42
N ILE A 231 -1.95 -18.70 4.67
CA ILE A 231 -1.35 -19.78 3.88
C ILE A 231 -2.21 -21.04 3.98
N ALA A 232 -2.58 -21.46 5.20
CA ALA A 232 -3.42 -22.62 5.43
C ALA A 232 -4.80 -22.51 4.74
N GLN A 233 -5.50 -21.38 4.94
CA GLN A 233 -6.79 -21.12 4.27
C GLN A 233 -6.69 -21.19 2.74
N THR A 234 -5.58 -20.71 2.17
CA THR A 234 -5.39 -20.73 0.72
C THR A 234 -5.06 -22.14 0.22
N ASN A 235 -4.29 -22.92 0.99
CA ASN A 235 -4.04 -24.34 0.70
C ASN A 235 -5.34 -25.16 0.71
N ASP A 236 -6.20 -24.97 1.71
CA ASP A 236 -7.49 -25.68 1.78
C ASP A 236 -8.34 -25.39 0.53
N LYS A 237 -8.40 -24.12 0.09
CA LYS A 237 -9.08 -23.74 -1.15
C LYS A 237 -8.44 -24.36 -2.38
N ILE A 238 -7.12 -24.37 -2.49
CA ILE A 238 -6.43 -25.01 -3.63
C ILE A 238 -6.80 -26.50 -3.66
N ALA A 239 -6.75 -27.20 -2.53
CA ALA A 239 -7.06 -28.61 -2.43
C ALA A 239 -8.52 -28.94 -2.77
N GLU A 240 -9.46 -28.02 -2.51
CA GLU A 240 -10.88 -28.18 -2.88
C GLU A 240 -11.11 -28.18 -4.39
N TYR A 241 -10.34 -27.38 -5.14
CA TYR A 241 -10.58 -27.13 -6.57
C TYR A 241 -9.51 -27.73 -7.51
N ALA A 242 -8.34 -28.11 -7.00
CA ALA A 242 -7.29 -28.75 -7.79
C ALA A 242 -7.71 -30.20 -8.11
N VAL A 243 -7.65 -30.55 -9.39
CA VAL A 243 -8.05 -31.88 -9.89
C VAL A 243 -6.85 -32.81 -10.05
N ASP A 244 -5.63 -32.26 -10.12
CA ASP A 244 -4.40 -32.98 -10.44
C ASP A 244 -3.32 -32.84 -9.35
N ASP A 245 -2.44 -33.84 -9.27
CA ASP A 245 -1.25 -33.92 -8.40
C ASP A 245 -0.07 -33.02 -8.89
N GLU A 246 -0.33 -32.01 -9.71
CA GLU A 246 0.71 -31.13 -10.27
C GLU A 246 1.38 -30.27 -9.17
N THR A 247 2.70 -30.39 -9.07
CA THR A 247 3.50 -29.63 -8.09
C THR A 247 3.75 -28.21 -8.58
N ASP A 248 3.94 -27.28 -7.64
CA ASP A 248 4.17 -25.87 -7.97
C ASP A 248 5.41 -25.64 -8.84
N GLU A 249 6.47 -26.43 -8.64
CA GLU A 249 7.71 -26.34 -9.43
C GLU A 249 7.48 -26.72 -10.90
N HIS A 250 6.57 -27.67 -11.17
CA HIS A 250 6.20 -28.05 -12.53
C HIS A 250 5.45 -26.90 -13.22
N ASP A 251 4.46 -26.32 -12.53
CA ASP A 251 3.66 -25.21 -13.04
C ASP A 251 4.49 -23.97 -13.36
N GLU A 252 5.46 -23.62 -12.51
CA GLU A 252 6.33 -22.47 -12.74
C GLU A 252 7.23 -22.68 -13.96
N THR A 253 7.79 -23.88 -14.09
CA THR A 253 8.62 -24.26 -15.24
C THR A 253 7.81 -24.19 -16.54
N LEU A 254 6.59 -24.74 -16.54
CA LEU A 254 5.68 -24.66 -17.69
C LEU A 254 5.29 -23.23 -18.00
N THR A 255 4.93 -22.44 -16.98
CA THR A 255 4.58 -21.01 -17.15
C THR A 255 5.72 -20.24 -17.81
N GLN A 256 6.96 -20.49 -17.39
CA GLN A 256 8.14 -19.85 -17.97
C GLN A 256 8.37 -20.29 -19.43
N GLN A 257 8.22 -21.58 -19.73
CA GLN A 257 8.31 -22.08 -21.11
C GLN A 257 7.24 -21.45 -22.00
N GLU A 258 6.00 -21.38 -21.53
CA GLU A 258 4.89 -20.74 -22.25
C GLU A 258 5.16 -19.25 -22.48
N PHE A 259 5.66 -18.54 -21.47
CA PHE A 259 6.06 -17.14 -21.58
C PHE A 259 7.09 -16.93 -22.69
N GLU A 260 8.10 -17.80 -22.77
CA GLU A 260 9.17 -17.74 -23.77
C GLU A 260 8.66 -17.98 -25.19
N THR A 261 7.54 -18.69 -25.37
CA THR A 261 6.90 -18.85 -26.68
C THR A 261 6.15 -17.61 -27.16
N LEU A 262 5.85 -16.65 -26.27
CA LEU A 262 5.14 -15.43 -26.62
C LEU A 262 6.00 -14.49 -27.48
N SER A 263 5.35 -13.64 -28.27
CA SER A 263 6.05 -12.63 -29.06
C SER A 263 6.83 -11.65 -28.17
N PRO A 264 7.96 -11.08 -28.64
CA PRO A 264 8.72 -10.10 -27.86
C PRO A 264 7.88 -8.90 -27.38
N TYR A 265 6.93 -8.45 -28.22
CA TYR A 265 5.98 -7.40 -27.85
C TYR A 265 5.08 -7.84 -26.68
N ARG A 266 4.54 -9.06 -26.73
CA ARG A 266 3.68 -9.54 -25.64
C ARG A 266 4.44 -9.75 -24.34
N GLN A 267 5.66 -10.29 -24.42
CA GLN A 267 6.56 -10.39 -23.27
C GLN A 267 6.85 -9.01 -22.66
N PHE A 268 7.07 -7.99 -23.51
CA PHE A 268 7.25 -6.61 -23.06
C PHE A 268 6.00 -6.09 -22.33
N CYS A 269 4.79 -6.30 -22.89
CA CYS A 269 3.55 -5.86 -22.24
C CYS A 269 3.35 -6.51 -20.86
N LEU A 270 3.56 -7.83 -20.76
CA LEU A 270 3.41 -8.57 -19.50
C LEU A 270 4.42 -8.09 -18.45
N ARG A 271 5.70 -7.96 -18.82
CA ARG A 271 6.76 -7.52 -17.89
C ARG A 271 6.55 -6.10 -17.34
N ASN A 272 5.86 -5.26 -18.11
CA ASN A 272 5.62 -3.85 -17.80
C ASN A 272 4.18 -3.56 -17.34
N HIS A 273 3.36 -4.59 -17.10
CA HIS A 273 1.97 -4.45 -16.67
C HIS A 273 1.13 -3.56 -17.62
N LEU A 274 1.34 -3.71 -18.91
CA LEU A 274 0.58 -3.03 -19.98
C LEU A 274 -0.56 -3.93 -20.47
N THR A 275 -1.18 -4.66 -19.56
CA THR A 275 -2.23 -5.64 -19.85
C THR A 275 -3.41 -5.42 -18.93
N LEU A 276 -4.61 -5.62 -19.44
CA LEU A 276 -5.85 -5.45 -18.70
C LEU A 276 -6.63 -6.76 -18.52
N SER A 277 -6.27 -7.83 -19.22
CA SER A 277 -6.89 -9.14 -18.97
C SER A 277 -6.54 -9.67 -17.58
N GLU A 278 -7.55 -10.18 -16.87
CA GLU A 278 -7.46 -10.60 -15.47
C GLU A 278 -6.29 -11.56 -15.22
N HIS A 279 -6.16 -12.59 -16.04
CA HIS A 279 -5.12 -13.61 -15.89
C HIS A 279 -3.70 -13.04 -16.08
N SER A 280 -3.54 -12.10 -17.02
CA SER A 280 -2.25 -11.45 -17.31
C SER A 280 -1.73 -10.61 -16.16
N LEU A 281 -2.59 -10.22 -15.20
CA LEU A 281 -2.18 -9.41 -14.05
C LEU A 281 -1.33 -10.18 -13.04
N TYR A 282 -1.40 -11.50 -13.03
CA TYR A 282 -0.68 -12.35 -12.07
C TYR A 282 0.03 -13.55 -12.69
N CYS A 283 -0.23 -13.88 -13.95
CA CYS A 283 0.37 -15.03 -14.62
C CYS A 283 0.84 -14.71 -16.03
N PRO A 284 2.14 -14.81 -16.34
CA PRO A 284 2.67 -14.54 -17.67
C PRO A 284 2.68 -15.80 -18.57
N CYS A 285 1.58 -16.56 -18.64
CA CYS A 285 1.54 -17.84 -19.37
C CYS A 285 0.88 -17.73 -20.76
N VAL A 286 0.63 -18.85 -21.45
CA VAL A 286 -0.05 -18.86 -22.76
C VAL A 286 -1.48 -18.31 -22.69
N GLY A 287 -2.16 -18.48 -21.54
CA GLY A 287 -3.46 -17.86 -21.26
C GLY A 287 -3.42 -16.33 -21.28
N SER A 288 -2.23 -15.76 -21.18
CA SER A 288 -1.94 -14.33 -21.26
C SER A 288 -1.40 -13.91 -22.62
N ALA A 289 -1.52 -14.75 -23.65
CA ALA A 289 -1.07 -14.43 -25.02
C ALA A 289 -1.85 -13.27 -25.66
N THR A 290 -3.10 -13.05 -25.25
CA THR A 290 -3.94 -11.94 -25.70
C THR A 290 -4.36 -11.05 -24.53
N ASP A 291 -4.67 -9.78 -24.83
CA ASP A 291 -5.17 -8.81 -23.86
C ASP A 291 -6.66 -8.55 -24.04
N ASN A 292 -7.44 -9.61 -23.95
CA ASN A 292 -8.87 -9.50 -24.13
C ASN A 292 -9.51 -9.06 -22.81
N LEU A 293 -9.97 -7.80 -22.76
CA LEU A 293 -10.89 -7.34 -21.72
C LEU A 293 -12.24 -8.04 -21.91
N VAL A 294 -12.62 -8.87 -20.96
CA VAL A 294 -13.96 -9.46 -20.91
C VAL A 294 -14.78 -8.66 -19.90
N ILE A 295 -15.76 -7.91 -20.40
CA ILE A 295 -16.76 -7.27 -19.53
C ILE A 295 -17.80 -8.34 -19.20
N SER A 296 -17.73 -8.91 -18.00
CA SER A 296 -18.76 -9.83 -17.50
C SER A 296 -20.08 -9.09 -17.33
N SER A 297 -21.04 -9.32 -18.22
CA SER A 297 -22.43 -8.89 -18.04
C SER A 297 -23.27 -10.06 -17.52
N GLY A 298 -24.09 -9.84 -16.49
CA GLY A 298 -24.99 -10.84 -15.91
C GLY A 298 -26.12 -11.34 -16.84
N GLY A 299 -26.14 -10.87 -18.09
CA GLY A 299 -26.92 -11.37 -19.21
C GLY A 299 -26.14 -11.11 -20.51
N GLY A 300 -26.48 -11.77 -21.61
CA GLY A 300 -25.83 -11.50 -22.90
C GLY A 300 -25.99 -10.03 -23.27
N VAL A 301 -24.91 -9.36 -23.67
CA VAL A 301 -24.97 -8.02 -24.25
C VAL A 301 -25.74 -8.15 -25.57
N THR A 302 -27.03 -7.80 -25.56
CA THR A 302 -27.89 -7.81 -26.75
C THR A 302 -28.26 -6.38 -27.12
N GLY A 303 -28.10 -6.03 -28.40
CA GLY A 303 -28.29 -4.69 -28.95
C GLY A 303 -27.20 -4.34 -29.98
N ASP A 304 -27.57 -3.64 -31.06
CA ASP A 304 -26.75 -3.40 -32.26
C ASP A 304 -25.51 -2.50 -32.05
N PHE A 305 -25.18 -2.12 -30.82
CA PHE A 305 -24.09 -1.17 -30.57
C PHE A 305 -23.44 -1.37 -29.21
N ILE A 306 -22.23 -1.97 -29.23
CA ILE A 306 -21.25 -1.84 -28.16
C ILE A 306 -20.33 -0.69 -28.59
N ILE A 307 -20.32 0.41 -27.84
CA ILE A 307 -19.38 1.51 -28.09
C ILE A 307 -17.97 0.94 -27.91
N PRO A 308 -17.12 0.95 -28.95
CA PRO A 308 -15.71 0.63 -28.77
C PRO A 308 -15.13 1.68 -27.81
N MET A 309 -14.49 1.25 -26.71
CA MET A 309 -13.79 2.18 -25.82
C MET A 309 -12.46 2.68 -26.40
N GLU A 310 -12.22 2.45 -27.69
CA GLU A 310 -11.15 3.03 -28.46
C GLU A 310 -11.76 3.87 -29.58
N MET A 311 -11.46 5.17 -29.57
CA MET A 311 -11.58 6.02 -30.76
C MET A 311 -10.31 5.90 -31.60
#